data_AF-A0A317T9L2-F1
#
_entry.id   AF-A0A317T9L2-F1
#
_cell.length_a   1.000
_cell.length_b   1.000
_cell.length_c   1.000
_cell.angle_alpha   90.00
_cell.angle_beta   90.00
_cell.angle_gamma   90.00
#
_symmetry.space_group_name_H-M   'P 1'
#
loop_
_entity.id
_entity.type
_entity.pdbx_description
1 polymer ?
#
loop_
_entity_poly.entity_id
_entity_poly.type
_entity_poly.pdbx_seq_one_letter_code
_entity_poly.pdbx_strand_id
1 'polypeptide(L)' 'MKKYLDKVVRYYHDVVNEMKKVAWPSPEDTRDLTIVVLTVSGLLALFTFVVDWVINSFIGKLL' A
#
# COMPACT_ATOMS: atom_id res chain seq x y z
N MET A 1 -2.42 -41.03 2.40
CA MET A 1 -2.81 -40.07 1.34
C MET A 1 -4.11 -39.33 1.65
N LYS A 2 -5.23 -40.00 1.99
CA LYS A 2 -6.50 -39.34 2.35
C LYS A 2 -6.40 -38.28 3.46
N LYS A 3 -5.65 -38.56 4.55
CA LYS A 3 -5.43 -37.64 5.68
C LYS A 3 -4.80 -36.27 5.29
N TYR A 4 -3.94 -36.24 4.27
CA TYR A 4 -3.34 -34.99 3.80
C TYR A 4 -4.29 -34.20 2.90
N LEU A 5 -5.07 -34.91 2.06
CA LEU A 5 -6.12 -34.29 1.24
C LEU A 5 -7.19 -33.63 2.12
N ASP A 6 -7.65 -34.30 3.18
CA ASP A 6 -8.64 -33.74 4.11
C ASP A 6 -8.11 -32.49 4.84
N LYS A 7 -6.81 -32.43 5.14
CA LYS A 7 -6.18 -31.27 5.79
C LYS A 7 -6.11 -30.06 4.86
N VAL A 8 -5.83 -30.28 3.58
CA VAL A 8 -5.80 -29.23 2.55
C VAL A 8 -7.21 -28.70 2.26
N VAL A 9 -8.19 -29.58 2.15
CA VAL A 9 -9.60 -29.19 1.95
C VAL A 9 -10.09 -28.36 3.13
N ARG A 10 -9.78 -28.76 4.36
CA ARG A 10 -10.13 -27.99 5.56
C ARG A 10 -9.46 -26.61 5.57
N TYR A 11 -8.16 -26.54 5.28
CA TYR A 11 -7.44 -25.27 5.19
C TYR A 11 -8.04 -24.33 4.13
N TYR A 12 -8.36 -24.85 2.95
CA TYR A 12 -9.02 -24.06 1.90
C TYR A 12 -10.37 -23.51 2.38
N HIS A 13 -11.17 -24.35 3.05
CA HIS A 13 -12.46 -23.95 3.58
C HIS A 13 -12.32 -22.88 4.67
N ASP A 14 -11.31 -22.99 5.54
CA ASP A 14 -10.99 -22.00 6.57
C ASP A 14 -10.57 -20.67 5.94
N VAL A 15 -9.70 -20.68 4.91
CA VAL A 15 -9.28 -19.47 4.18
C VAL A 15 -10.48 -18.79 3.51
N VAL A 16 -11.36 -19.54 2.86
CA VAL A 16 -12.57 -18.98 2.24
C VAL A 16 -13.50 -18.36 3.29
N ASN A 17 -13.62 -18.97 4.47
CA ASN A 17 -14.43 -18.43 5.55
C ASN A 17 -13.85 -17.13 6.14
N GLU A 18 -12.53 -17.02 6.24
CA GLU A 18 -11.88 -15.76 6.65
C GLU A 18 -11.98 -14.68 5.56
N MET A 19 -11.82 -15.05 4.29
CA MET A 19 -11.96 -14.13 3.15
C MET A 19 -13.36 -13.51 3.05
N LYS A 20 -14.39 -14.21 3.54
CA LYS A 20 -15.76 -13.67 3.62
C LYS A 20 -15.93 -12.61 4.72
N LYS A 21 -15.05 -12.58 5.72
CA LYS A 21 -15.05 -11.54 6.77
C LYS A 21 -14.29 -10.28 6.34
N VAL A 22 -13.50 -10.37 5.26
CA VAL A 22 -12.80 -9.22 4.70
C VAL A 22 -13.83 -8.29 4.05
N ALA A 23 -13.95 -7.08 4.58
CA ALA A 23 -14.72 -6.02 3.96
C ALA A 23 -13.94 -5.51 2.74
N TRP A 24 -14.33 -5.96 1.55
CA TRP A 24 -13.78 -5.41 0.31
C TRP A 24 -14.34 -4.00 0.11
N PRO A 25 -13.46 -3.01 -0.14
CA PRO A 25 -13.89 -1.64 -0.36
C PRO A 25 -14.77 -1.56 -1.62
N SER A 26 -15.74 -0.66 -1.61
CA SER A 26 -16.46 -0.33 -2.82
C SER A 26 -15.54 0.38 -3.83
N PRO A 27 -15.92 0.46 -5.13
CA PRO A 27 -15.16 1.23 -6.10
C PRO A 27 -14.98 2.71 -5.69
N GLU A 28 -15.94 3.26 -4.94
CA GLU A 28 -15.92 4.62 -4.41
C GLU A 28 -14.88 4.76 -3.30
N ASP A 29 -14.91 3.86 -2.31
CA ASP A 29 -13.92 3.83 -1.21
C ASP A 29 -12.49 3.68 -1.75
N THR A 30 -12.32 2.86 -2.79
CA THR A 30 -11.01 2.64 -3.42
C THR A 30 -10.48 3.93 -4.05
N ARG A 31 -11.34 4.73 -4.68
CA ARG A 31 -10.97 6.03 -5.25
C ARG A 31 -10.59 7.01 -4.15
N ASP A 32 -11.35 7.07 -3.08
CA ASP A 32 -11.08 7.98 -1.96
C ASP A 32 -9.75 7.64 -1.27
N LEU A 33 -9.50 6.35 -1.01
CA LEU A 33 -8.20 5.87 -0.49
C LEU A 33 -7.05 6.22 -1.44
N THR A 34 -7.25 6.08 -2.75
CA THR A 34 -6.23 6.43 -3.76
C THR A 34 -5.94 7.93 -3.77
N ILE A 35 -6.97 8.78 -3.66
CA ILE A 35 -6.82 10.24 -3.59
C ILE A 35 -6.01 10.63 -2.36
N VAL A 36 -6.30 10.03 -1.20
CA VAL A 36 -5.52 10.27 0.03
C VAL A 36 -4.06 9.91 -0.17
N VAL A 37 -3.77 8.71 -0.71
CA VAL A 37 -2.39 8.25 -0.95
C VAL A 37 -1.65 9.16 -1.94
N LEU A 38 -2.30 9.57 -3.03
CA LEU A 38 -1.73 10.50 -4.01
C LEU A 38 -1.42 11.86 -3.38
N THR A 39 -2.31 12.35 -2.50
CA THR A 39 -2.12 13.63 -1.81
C THR A 39 -0.91 13.57 -0.87
N VAL A 40 -0.83 12.55 -0.02
CA VAL A 40 0.28 12.40 0.94
C VAL A 40 1.60 12.16 0.21
N SER A 41 1.61 11.29 -0.80
CA SER A 41 2.79 11.02 -1.62
C SER A 41 3.25 12.27 -2.39
N GLY A 42 2.32 13.05 -2.93
CA GLY A 42 2.61 14.30 -3.63
C GLY A 42 3.22 15.37 -2.71
N LEU A 43 2.70 15.49 -1.48
CA LEU A 43 3.27 16.39 -0.47
C LEU A 43 4.69 15.98 -0.08
N LEU A 44 4.93 14.68 0.14
CA LEU A 44 6.26 14.16 0.43
C LEU A 44 7.24 14.42 -0.72
N ALA A 45 6.82 14.13 -1.96
CA ALA A 45 7.65 14.36 -3.15
C ALA A 45 8.01 15.83 -3.32
N LEU A 46 7.06 16.75 -3.10
CA LEU A 46 7.31 18.18 -3.15
C LEU A 46 8.29 18.62 -2.05
N PHE A 47 8.09 18.12 -0.83
CA PHE A 47 8.97 18.43 0.29
C PHE A 47 10.41 17.97 0.03
N THR A 48 10.60 16.72 -0.38
CA THR A 48 11.92 16.18 -0.68
C THR A 48 12.57 16.94 -1.84
N PHE A 49 11.80 17.28 -2.88
CA PHE A 49 12.30 18.06 -4.01
C PHE A 49 12.84 19.43 -3.58
N VAL A 50 12.11 20.16 -2.72
CA VAL A 50 12.57 21.46 -2.23
C VAL A 50 13.83 21.30 -1.38
N VAL A 51 13.87 20.32 -0.48
CA VAL A 51 15.04 20.06 0.37
C VAL A 51 16.27 19.73 -0.49
N ASP A 52 16.13 18.85 -1.47
CA ASP A 52 17.21 18.46 -2.37
C ASP A 52 17.68 19.67 -3.19
N TRP A 53 16.77 20.50 -3.70
CA TRP A 53 17.12 21.69 -4.46
C TRP A 53 17.90 22.71 -3.62
N VAL A 54 17.48 22.92 -2.37
CA VAL A 54 18.17 23.79 -1.42
C VAL A 54 19.57 23.25 -1.16
N ILE A 55 19.69 21.99 -0.73
CA ILE A 55 20.99 21.38 -0.39
C ILE A 55 21.94 21.44 -1.59
N ASN A 56 21.49 21.06 -2.79
CA ASN A 56 22.31 21.12 -4.00
C ASN A 56 22.74 22.55 -4.36
N SER A 57 21.86 23.54 -4.19
CA SER A 57 22.19 24.95 -4.45
C SER A 57 23.21 25.51 -3.46
N PHE A 58 23.16 25.06 -2.20
CA PHE A 58 24.13 25.46 -1.18
C PHE A 58 25.48 24.77 -1.38
N ILE A 59 25.49 23.46 -1.65
CA ILE A 59 26.72 22.71 -1.93
C ILE A 59 27.39 23.22 -3.22
N GLY A 60 26.61 23.45 -4.28
CA GLY A 60 27.13 23.95 -5.56
C GLY A 60 27.67 25.38 -5.52
N LYS A 61 27.41 26.14 -4.45
CA LYS A 61 28.03 27.45 -4.20
C LYS A 61 29.27 27.37 -3.29
N LEU A 62 29.46 26.27 -2.58
CA LEU A 62 30.53 26.09 -1.60
C LEU A 62 31.78 25.41 -2.21
N LEU A 63 31.59 24.61 -3.27
CA LEU A 63 32.63 24.06 -4.16
C LEU A 63 32.88 25.00 -5.34
#